data_AF-A0A1W9S419-F1
#
_entry.id   AF-A0A1W9S419-F1
#
_cell.length_a   1.000
_cell.length_b   1.000
_cell.length_c   1.000
_cell.angle_alpha   90.00
_cell.angle_beta   90.00
_cell.angle_gamma   90.00
#
_symmetry.space_group_name_H-M   'P 1'
#
loop_
_entity.id
_entity.type
_entity.pdbx_description
1 polymer ?
#
loop_
_entity_poly.entity_id
_entity_poly.type
_entity_poly.pdbx_seq_one_letter_code
_entity_poly.pdbx_strand_id
1 'polypeptide(L)'
;MALKKSTINTYRFTPAIDVCNYVIDKSSQRMSSIFKCLKKIAEGYRNWDLFKFENSLKSINSGINCLNRLSELYQEDVSRLNDFLKPIKENANQLEGVLNASPKERISMETVEELVANALRRAEEGKYDDAVARLYRALEMIAQSQFIKIYNQSTSKFPYDKLCDELKERYSGKIEKENTVDLGCYSAYKQLSIEDNKYGKLFMQNEIKIKSLLEQRNKSIMAHGITPLSKKKFENLYDEFVGIFGIDGKKIKFAKLDPSALIPVGIDWGN
;
A
#
# COMPACT_ATOMS: atom_id res chain seq x y z
N MET A 1 -15.78 5.45 -25.32
CA MET A 1 -14.85 6.42 -24.71
C MET A 1 -14.43 6.09 -23.26
N ALA A 2 -15.10 5.22 -22.47
CA ALA A 2 -14.88 5.14 -21.00
C ALA A 2 -13.90 4.06 -20.47
N LEU A 3 -13.61 2.96 -21.19
CA LEU A 3 -12.45 2.09 -20.88
C LEU A 3 -11.22 2.37 -21.75
N LYS A 4 -11.24 3.41 -22.60
CA LYS A 4 -10.13 3.75 -23.52
C LYS A 4 -8.82 4.15 -22.80
N LYS A 5 -8.78 4.19 -21.47
CA LYS A 5 -7.58 4.16 -20.61
C LYS A 5 -7.97 3.62 -19.21
N SER A 6 -8.52 2.40 -19.20
CA SER A 6 -8.74 1.49 -18.05
C SER A 6 -8.47 2.09 -16.65
N THR A 7 -9.53 2.55 -15.99
CA THR A 7 -9.54 3.09 -14.62
C THR A 7 -8.95 2.11 -13.60
N ILE A 8 -9.10 0.80 -13.79
CA ILE A 8 -8.41 -0.24 -13.01
C ILE A 8 -6.88 -0.16 -13.18
N ASN A 9 -6.39 -0.01 -14.41
CA ASN A 9 -4.96 0.01 -14.69
C ASN A 9 -4.30 1.32 -14.24
N THR A 10 -5.08 2.37 -13.97
CA THR A 10 -4.58 3.63 -13.39
C THR A 10 -4.87 3.74 -11.89
N TYR A 11 -5.23 2.63 -11.22
CA TYR A 11 -5.58 2.56 -9.79
C TYR A 11 -6.72 3.49 -9.36
N ARG A 12 -7.55 3.93 -10.31
CA ARG A 12 -8.74 4.76 -10.08
C ARG A 12 -9.95 3.86 -9.88
N PHE A 13 -10.00 3.19 -8.73
CA PHE A 13 -11.00 2.15 -8.49
C PHE A 13 -12.42 2.66 -8.33
N THR A 14 -12.63 3.86 -7.75
CA THR A 14 -13.99 4.44 -7.68
C THR A 14 -14.56 4.68 -9.08
N PRO A 15 -13.87 5.39 -10.00
CA PRO A 15 -14.32 5.47 -11.40
C PRO A 15 -14.48 4.10 -12.09
N ALA A 16 -13.65 3.11 -11.78
CA ALA A 16 -13.82 1.76 -12.31
C ALA A 16 -15.13 1.11 -11.87
N ILE A 17 -15.50 1.27 -10.60
CA ILE A 17 -16.76 0.79 -10.04
C ILE A 17 -17.95 1.51 -10.70
N ASP A 18 -17.84 2.82 -10.93
CA ASP A 18 -18.89 3.61 -11.58
C ASP A 18 -19.12 3.16 -13.03
N VAL A 19 -18.05 2.90 -13.78
CA VAL A 19 -18.13 2.29 -15.12
C VAL A 19 -18.81 0.93 -15.05
N CYS A 20 -18.48 0.10 -14.06
CA CYS A 20 -19.15 -1.18 -13.89
C CYS A 20 -20.65 -1.01 -13.62
N ASN A 21 -21.05 -0.09 -12.74
CA ASN A 21 -22.46 0.20 -12.46
C ASN A 21 -23.20 0.62 -13.74
N TYR A 22 -22.63 1.55 -14.50
CA TYR A 22 -23.22 2.00 -15.76
C TYR A 22 -23.47 0.84 -16.74
N VAL A 23 -22.47 -0.04 -16.91
CA VAL A 23 -22.61 -1.21 -17.80
C VAL A 23 -23.64 -2.20 -17.26
N ILE A 24 -23.65 -2.46 -15.96
CA ILE A 24 -24.62 -3.36 -15.31
C ILE A 24 -26.07 -2.96 -15.60
N ASP A 25 -26.35 -1.66 -15.64
CA ASP A 25 -27.70 -1.10 -15.81
C ASP A 25 -28.14 -0.97 -17.27
N LYS A 26 -27.20 -0.92 -18.22
CA LYS A 26 -27.47 -0.57 -19.63
C LYS A 26 -27.17 -1.68 -20.64
N SER A 27 -26.75 -2.85 -20.17
CA SER A 27 -26.29 -3.95 -21.04
C SER A 27 -27.14 -5.21 -20.94
N SER A 28 -26.83 -6.19 -21.80
CA SER A 28 -27.47 -7.50 -21.78
C SER A 28 -27.23 -8.23 -20.45
N GLN A 29 -28.08 -9.20 -20.11
CA GLN A 29 -27.91 -10.02 -18.90
C GLN A 29 -26.52 -10.67 -18.82
N ARG A 30 -25.99 -11.15 -19.96
CA ARG A 30 -24.64 -11.70 -20.10
C ARG A 30 -23.57 -10.70 -19.65
N MET A 31 -23.56 -9.49 -20.22
CA MET A 31 -22.58 -8.46 -19.89
C MET A 31 -22.76 -7.94 -18.46
N SER A 32 -24.00 -7.69 -18.03
CA SER A 32 -24.34 -7.29 -16.67
C SER A 32 -23.80 -8.28 -15.63
N SER A 33 -23.88 -9.58 -15.91
CA SER A 33 -23.38 -10.63 -15.01
C SER A 33 -21.86 -10.58 -14.87
N ILE A 34 -21.13 -10.44 -15.98
CA ILE A 34 -19.66 -10.33 -15.97
C ILE A 34 -19.22 -9.07 -15.22
N PHE A 35 -19.84 -7.91 -15.50
CA PHE A 35 -19.48 -6.65 -14.87
C PHE A 35 -19.83 -6.60 -13.38
N LYS A 36 -20.86 -7.33 -12.90
CA LYS A 36 -21.09 -7.53 -11.46
C LYS A 36 -19.90 -8.22 -10.79
N CYS A 37 -19.26 -9.18 -11.45
CA CYS A 37 -18.08 -9.84 -10.90
C CYS A 37 -16.84 -8.92 -10.96
N LEU A 38 -16.62 -8.21 -12.06
CA LEU A 38 -15.51 -7.26 -12.21
C LEU A 38 -15.61 -6.09 -11.21
N LYS A 39 -16.84 -5.61 -10.93
CA LYS A 39 -17.09 -4.61 -9.89
C LYS A 39 -16.57 -5.07 -8.53
N LYS A 40 -16.84 -6.31 -8.12
CA LYS A 40 -16.35 -6.88 -6.85
C LYS A 40 -14.82 -6.90 -6.79
N ILE A 41 -14.15 -7.23 -7.89
CA ILE A 41 -12.69 -7.19 -7.97
C ILE A 41 -12.18 -5.74 -7.82
N ALA A 42 -12.81 -4.77 -8.50
CA ALA A 42 -12.46 -3.36 -8.37
C ALA A 42 -12.69 -2.80 -6.95
N GLU A 43 -13.78 -3.20 -6.28
CA GLU A 43 -14.03 -2.91 -4.87
C GLU A 43 -12.96 -3.54 -3.96
N GLY A 44 -12.53 -4.76 -4.30
CA GLY A 44 -11.43 -5.45 -3.66
C GLY A 44 -10.14 -4.65 -3.70
N TYR A 45 -9.69 -4.25 -4.90
CA TYR A 45 -8.50 -3.41 -5.03
C TYR A 45 -8.67 -2.03 -4.43
N ARG A 46 -9.85 -1.40 -4.49
CA ARG A 46 -10.13 -0.15 -3.76
C ARG A 46 -9.90 -0.30 -2.27
N ASN A 47 -10.44 -1.37 -1.68
CA ASN A 47 -10.30 -1.63 -0.25
C ASN A 47 -8.84 -1.92 0.12
N TRP A 48 -8.11 -2.65 -0.72
CA TRP A 48 -6.68 -2.90 -0.52
C TRP A 48 -5.91 -1.57 -0.49
N ASP A 49 -6.18 -0.73 -1.48
CA ASP A 49 -5.52 0.56 -1.65
C ASP A 49 -5.83 1.59 -0.55
N LEU A 50 -6.87 1.30 0.26
CA LEU A 50 -7.27 1.98 1.48
C LEU A 50 -6.85 1.23 2.75
N PHE A 51 -6.00 0.21 2.65
CA PHE A 51 -5.51 -0.65 3.72
C PHE A 51 -6.62 -1.42 4.48
N LYS A 52 -7.80 -1.59 3.87
CA LYS A 52 -8.92 -2.41 4.39
C LYS A 52 -8.80 -3.86 3.92
N PHE A 53 -7.72 -4.51 4.33
CA PHE A 53 -7.28 -5.82 3.81
C PHE A 53 -8.33 -6.94 3.90
N GLU A 54 -9.07 -7.07 4.99
CA GLU A 54 -10.12 -8.11 5.15
C GLU A 54 -11.28 -7.89 4.18
N ASN A 55 -11.74 -6.64 4.06
CA ASN A 55 -12.78 -6.27 3.10
C ASN A 55 -12.29 -6.46 1.67
N SER A 56 -11.01 -6.18 1.42
CA SER A 56 -10.38 -6.40 0.12
C SER A 56 -10.40 -7.88 -0.25
N LEU A 57 -9.87 -8.75 0.60
CA LEU A 57 -9.80 -10.18 0.35
C LEU A 57 -11.18 -10.78 0.11
N LYS A 58 -12.17 -10.41 0.94
CA LYS A 58 -13.57 -10.83 0.78
C LYS A 58 -14.14 -10.43 -0.59
N SER A 59 -13.93 -9.19 -1.01
CA SER A 59 -14.42 -8.69 -2.29
C SER A 59 -13.71 -9.34 -3.48
N ILE A 60 -12.39 -9.52 -3.42
CA ILE A 60 -11.59 -10.21 -4.45
C ILE A 60 -12.06 -11.65 -4.60
N ASN A 61 -12.14 -12.42 -3.52
CA ASN A 61 -12.58 -13.81 -3.56
C ASN A 61 -14.04 -13.94 -4.04
N SER A 62 -14.92 -13.02 -3.65
CA SER A 62 -16.29 -12.99 -4.17
C SER A 62 -16.33 -12.73 -5.68
N GLY A 63 -15.46 -11.88 -6.20
CA GLY A 63 -15.32 -11.59 -7.63
C GLY A 63 -14.76 -12.77 -8.43
N ILE A 64 -13.70 -13.42 -7.93
CA ILE A 64 -13.12 -14.64 -8.53
C ILE A 64 -14.18 -15.75 -8.60
N ASN A 65 -14.84 -16.04 -7.48
CA ASN A 65 -15.86 -17.09 -7.41
C ASN A 65 -17.06 -16.80 -8.31
N CYS A 66 -17.42 -15.52 -8.46
CA CYS A 66 -18.46 -15.07 -9.38
C CYS A 66 -18.08 -15.38 -10.85
N LEU A 67 -16.86 -15.06 -11.27
CA LEU A 67 -16.38 -15.37 -12.63
C LEU A 67 -16.25 -16.87 -12.88
N ASN A 68 -15.76 -17.63 -11.90
CA ASN A 68 -15.67 -19.10 -12.02
C ASN A 68 -17.06 -19.71 -12.27
N ARG A 69 -18.10 -19.29 -11.55
CA ARG A 69 -19.48 -19.77 -11.79
C ARG A 69 -20.01 -19.36 -13.16
N LEU A 70 -19.69 -18.14 -13.61
CA LEU A 70 -20.10 -17.69 -14.94
C LEU A 70 -19.41 -18.45 -16.08
N SER A 71 -18.27 -19.10 -15.83
CA SER A 71 -17.58 -19.87 -16.86
C SER A 71 -18.40 -21.05 -17.39
N GLU A 72 -19.37 -21.55 -16.61
CA GLU A 72 -20.31 -22.61 -17.02
C GLU A 72 -21.29 -22.14 -18.10
N LEU A 73 -21.59 -20.83 -18.15
CA LEU A 73 -22.57 -20.23 -19.06
C LEU A 73 -21.92 -19.37 -20.15
N TYR A 74 -20.78 -18.74 -19.84
CA TYR A 74 -20.10 -17.76 -20.67
C TYR A 74 -18.60 -18.07 -20.78
N GLN A 75 -18.28 -19.33 -21.09
CA GLN A 75 -16.89 -19.85 -21.12
C GLN A 75 -15.96 -18.98 -21.98
N GLU A 76 -16.39 -18.61 -23.18
CA GLU A 76 -15.57 -17.79 -24.10
C GLU A 76 -15.23 -16.42 -23.50
N ASP A 77 -16.18 -15.73 -22.85
CA ASP A 77 -15.92 -14.42 -22.24
C ASP A 77 -14.98 -14.54 -21.05
N VAL A 78 -15.24 -15.51 -20.17
CA VAL A 78 -14.43 -15.69 -18.96
C VAL A 78 -13.01 -16.12 -19.32
N SER A 79 -12.85 -16.94 -20.37
CA SER A 79 -11.53 -17.37 -20.83
C SER A 79 -10.63 -16.20 -21.27
N ARG A 80 -11.21 -15.15 -21.85
CA ARG A 80 -10.50 -13.92 -22.23
C ARG A 80 -10.00 -13.13 -21.02
N LEU A 81 -10.57 -13.35 -19.85
CA LEU A 81 -10.17 -12.72 -18.59
C LEU A 81 -9.13 -13.55 -17.83
N ASN A 82 -8.70 -14.71 -18.32
CA ASN A 82 -7.77 -15.58 -17.58
C ASN A 82 -6.44 -14.90 -17.27
N ASP A 83 -5.88 -14.15 -18.21
CA ASP A 83 -4.63 -13.40 -18.00
C ASP A 83 -4.79 -12.28 -16.97
N PHE A 84 -6.00 -11.74 -16.83
CA PHE A 84 -6.34 -10.80 -15.76
C PHE A 84 -6.57 -11.53 -14.41
N LEU A 85 -7.20 -12.70 -14.44
CA LEU A 85 -7.55 -13.46 -13.23
C LEU A 85 -6.35 -14.14 -12.56
N LYS A 86 -5.36 -14.57 -13.32
CA LYS A 86 -4.14 -15.20 -12.78
C LYS A 86 -3.45 -14.30 -11.73
N PRO A 87 -3.05 -13.05 -12.04
CA PRO A 87 -2.45 -12.17 -11.05
C PRO A 87 -3.42 -11.78 -9.93
N ILE A 88 -4.74 -11.76 -10.15
CA ILE A 88 -5.71 -11.50 -9.06
C ILE A 88 -5.68 -12.62 -8.01
N LYS A 89 -5.56 -13.88 -8.43
CA LYS A 89 -5.43 -15.02 -7.51
C LYS A 89 -4.11 -14.96 -6.73
N GLU A 90 -3.01 -14.62 -7.39
CA GLU A 90 -1.71 -14.41 -6.74
C GLU A 90 -1.80 -13.27 -5.70
N ASN A 91 -2.47 -12.17 -6.05
CA ASN A 91 -2.71 -11.06 -5.14
C ASN A 91 -3.57 -11.46 -3.94
N ALA A 92 -4.61 -12.27 -4.12
CA ALA A 92 -5.43 -12.77 -3.01
C ALA A 92 -4.57 -13.57 -2.00
N ASN A 93 -3.70 -14.44 -2.50
CA ASN A 93 -2.79 -15.23 -1.66
C ASN A 93 -1.77 -14.34 -0.91
N GLN A 94 -1.21 -13.32 -1.58
CA GLN A 94 -0.32 -12.36 -0.93
C GLN A 94 -1.03 -11.61 0.20
N LEU A 95 -2.27 -11.16 -0.04
CA LEU A 95 -3.08 -10.44 0.94
C LEU A 95 -3.44 -11.31 2.16
N GLU A 96 -3.69 -12.60 1.94
CA GLU A 96 -3.83 -13.58 3.05
C GLU A 96 -2.56 -13.66 3.89
N GLY A 97 -1.39 -13.67 3.25
CA GLY A 97 -0.10 -13.59 3.93
C GLY A 97 0.03 -12.36 4.83
N VAL A 98 -0.34 -11.18 4.32
CA VAL A 98 -0.35 -9.92 5.10
C VAL A 98 -1.27 -10.03 6.31
N LEU A 99 -2.49 -10.54 6.13
CA LEU A 99 -3.48 -10.69 7.21
C LEU A 99 -3.02 -11.67 8.30
N ASN A 100 -2.33 -12.75 7.91
CA ASN A 100 -1.82 -13.75 8.84
C ASN A 100 -0.56 -13.29 9.59
N ALA A 101 0.29 -12.49 8.95
CA ALA A 101 1.54 -12.00 9.53
C ALA A 101 1.35 -10.75 10.40
N SER A 102 0.29 -9.99 10.16
CA SER A 102 -0.02 -8.75 10.85
C SER A 102 -0.50 -9.00 12.30
N PRO A 103 0.31 -8.72 13.34
CA PRO A 103 -0.10 -8.85 14.73
C PRO A 103 -1.00 -7.67 15.16
N LYS A 104 -1.21 -7.53 16.48
CA LYS A 104 -1.91 -6.41 17.15
C LYS A 104 -1.70 -5.07 16.41
N GLU A 105 -2.80 -4.38 16.09
CA GLU A 105 -2.81 -3.02 15.50
C GLU A 105 -2.21 -2.87 14.07
N ARG A 106 -1.92 -3.97 13.35
CA ARG A 106 -1.42 -3.95 11.95
C ARG A 106 -0.06 -3.33 11.71
N ILE A 107 0.77 -3.27 12.73
CA ILE A 107 2.15 -2.83 12.62
C ILE A 107 3.03 -4.05 12.34
N SER A 108 3.44 -4.22 11.08
CA SER A 108 4.28 -5.34 10.64
C SER A 108 5.12 -4.97 9.42
N MET A 109 6.10 -5.81 9.07
CA MET A 109 6.92 -5.60 7.87
C MET A 109 6.12 -5.81 6.58
N GLU A 110 5.11 -6.67 6.60
CA GLU A 110 4.20 -6.90 5.48
C GLU A 110 3.36 -5.65 5.21
N THR A 111 2.86 -4.97 6.24
CA THR A 111 2.17 -3.67 6.08
C THR A 111 3.13 -2.58 5.58
N VAL A 112 4.42 -2.63 5.94
CA VAL A 112 5.45 -1.72 5.38
C VAL A 112 5.58 -1.95 3.88
N GLU A 113 5.70 -3.20 3.43
CA GLU A 113 5.77 -3.53 1.99
C GLU A 113 4.54 -3.02 1.23
N GLU A 114 3.35 -3.16 1.83
CA GLU A 114 2.10 -2.63 1.28
C GLU A 114 2.09 -1.10 1.16
N LEU A 115 2.60 -0.39 2.17
CA LEU A 115 2.74 1.07 2.12
C LEU A 115 3.66 1.52 0.98
N VAL A 116 4.79 0.83 0.79
CA VAL A 116 5.77 1.13 -0.26
C VAL A 116 5.18 0.84 -1.64
N ALA A 117 4.47 -0.27 -1.81
CA ALA A 117 3.75 -0.58 -3.05
C ALA A 117 2.64 0.45 -3.33
N ASN A 118 1.91 0.87 -2.31
CA ASN A 118 0.87 1.89 -2.43
C ASN A 118 1.45 3.28 -2.77
N ALA A 119 2.66 3.60 -2.28
CA ALA A 119 3.36 4.82 -2.69
C ALA A 119 3.61 4.86 -4.21
N LEU A 120 4.07 3.76 -4.81
CA LEU A 120 4.24 3.65 -6.27
C LEU A 120 2.91 3.86 -7.01
N ARG A 121 1.81 3.28 -6.52
CA ARG A 121 0.48 3.44 -7.13
C ARG A 121 0.03 4.91 -7.11
N ARG A 122 0.27 5.63 -6.02
CA ARG A 122 0.00 7.08 -5.94
C ARG A 122 0.88 7.88 -6.90
N ALA A 123 2.15 7.52 -7.02
CA ALA A 123 3.06 8.18 -7.96
C ALA A 123 2.66 7.95 -9.43
N GLU A 124 2.21 6.75 -9.80
CA GLU A 124 1.65 6.46 -11.13
C GLU A 124 0.41 7.31 -11.45
N GLU A 125 -0.38 7.70 -10.45
CA GLU A 125 -1.49 8.64 -10.60
C GLU A 125 -1.07 10.11 -10.66
N GLY A 126 0.22 10.42 -10.51
CA GLY A 126 0.75 11.78 -10.43
C GLY A 126 0.60 12.43 -9.05
N LYS A 127 0.25 11.68 -8.01
CA LYS A 127 0.04 12.16 -6.63
C LYS A 127 1.33 12.02 -5.81
N TYR A 128 2.36 12.78 -6.19
CA TYR A 128 3.70 12.59 -5.63
C TYR A 128 3.81 12.93 -4.14
N ASP A 129 3.11 13.98 -3.67
CA ASP A 129 3.09 14.31 -2.24
C ASP A 129 2.45 13.20 -1.40
N ASP A 130 1.36 12.62 -1.89
CA ASP A 130 0.66 11.49 -1.27
C ASP A 130 1.50 10.20 -1.27
N ALA A 131 2.26 9.98 -2.35
CA ALA A 131 3.22 8.88 -2.47
C ALA A 131 4.37 9.02 -1.47
N VAL A 132 4.94 10.22 -1.36
CA VAL A 132 6.03 10.52 -0.44
C VAL A 132 5.57 10.39 1.02
N ALA A 133 4.37 10.85 1.37
CA ALA A 133 3.79 10.66 2.70
C ALA A 133 3.74 9.17 3.12
N ARG A 134 3.43 8.26 2.18
CA ARG A 134 3.42 6.81 2.43
C ARG A 134 4.81 6.24 2.68
N LEU A 135 5.84 6.71 1.97
CA LEU A 135 7.22 6.30 2.24
C LEU A 135 7.68 6.71 3.66
N TYR A 136 7.23 7.86 4.17
CA TYR A 136 7.49 8.19 5.58
C TYR A 136 6.73 7.33 6.56
N ARG A 137 5.45 7.06 6.28
CA ARG A 137 4.70 6.16 7.15
C ARG A 137 5.36 4.78 7.18
N ALA A 138 5.88 4.30 6.05
CA ALA A 138 6.66 3.08 5.95
C ALA A 138 7.95 3.15 6.78
N LEU A 139 8.72 4.24 6.66
CA LEU A 139 9.93 4.49 7.47
C LEU A 139 9.64 4.40 8.97
N GLU A 140 8.57 5.03 9.44
CA GLU A 140 8.17 4.98 10.85
C GLU A 140 7.69 3.58 11.26
N MET A 141 6.91 2.91 10.38
CA MET A 141 6.35 1.59 10.67
C MET A 141 7.42 0.50 10.72
N ILE A 142 8.53 0.64 9.98
CA ILE A 142 9.69 -0.26 10.12
C ILE A 142 10.16 -0.24 11.58
N ALA A 143 10.46 0.93 12.16
CA ALA A 143 10.91 1.02 13.54
C ALA A 143 9.85 0.46 14.51
N GLN A 144 8.58 0.84 14.34
CA GLN A 144 7.48 0.35 15.19
C GLN A 144 7.36 -1.19 15.14
N SER A 145 7.47 -1.79 13.96
CA SER A 145 7.41 -3.25 13.80
C SER A 145 8.57 -3.95 14.51
N GLN A 146 9.78 -3.37 14.47
CA GLN A 146 10.93 -3.93 15.16
C GLN A 146 10.82 -3.78 16.68
N PHE A 147 10.24 -2.69 17.17
CA PHE A 147 9.95 -2.50 18.59
C PHE A 147 8.98 -3.55 19.13
N ILE A 148 7.89 -3.80 18.40
CA ILE A 148 6.95 -4.86 18.77
C ILE A 148 7.67 -6.21 18.77
N LYS A 149 8.50 -6.50 17.76
CA LYS A 149 9.23 -7.76 17.68
C LYS A 149 10.23 -7.97 18.82
N ILE A 150 10.99 -6.94 19.19
CA ILE A 150 12.08 -7.05 20.18
C ILE A 150 11.56 -6.90 21.60
N TYR A 151 10.69 -5.92 21.83
CA TYR A 151 10.27 -5.51 23.18
C TYR A 151 8.82 -5.89 23.51
N ASN A 152 8.03 -6.31 22.53
CA ASN A 152 6.57 -6.47 22.64
C ASN A 152 5.87 -5.20 23.17
N GLN A 153 6.38 -4.03 22.75
CA GLN A 153 5.95 -2.71 23.21
C GLN A 153 5.86 -1.72 22.04
N SER A 154 4.99 -0.72 22.17
CA SER A 154 4.88 0.38 21.21
C SER A 154 5.97 1.41 21.44
N THR A 155 6.40 2.09 20.38
CA THR A 155 7.29 3.27 20.48
C THR A 155 6.62 4.44 21.21
N SER A 156 5.29 4.54 21.17
CA SER A 156 4.55 5.66 21.78
C SER A 156 4.30 5.53 23.28
N LYS A 157 4.58 4.35 23.85
CA LYS A 157 4.44 4.05 25.28
C LYS A 157 5.57 3.15 25.73
N PHE A 158 6.80 3.52 25.38
CA PHE A 158 7.98 2.71 25.68
C PHE A 158 8.45 2.98 27.13
N PRO A 159 8.78 1.96 27.94
CA PRO A 159 9.23 2.18 29.32
C PRO A 159 10.54 2.98 29.35
N TYR A 160 10.56 4.07 30.12
CA TYR A 160 11.72 4.94 30.25
C TYR A 160 12.97 4.19 30.75
N ASP A 161 12.78 3.27 31.68
CA ASP A 161 13.90 2.52 32.29
C ASP A 161 14.62 1.60 31.29
N LYS A 162 13.96 1.23 30.19
CA LYS A 162 14.52 0.38 29.12
C LYS A 162 15.30 1.17 28.06
N LEU A 163 15.27 2.50 28.10
CA LEU A 163 16.05 3.32 27.18
C LEU A 163 17.55 3.15 27.43
N CYS A 164 18.35 3.25 26.37
CA CYS A 164 19.79 3.44 26.53
C CYS A 164 20.09 4.80 27.20
N ASP A 165 21.26 4.93 27.82
CA ASP A 165 21.60 6.09 28.65
C ASP A 165 21.51 7.43 27.91
N GLU A 166 21.95 7.47 26.65
CA GLU A 166 21.83 8.65 25.78
C GLU A 166 20.37 9.08 25.59
N LEU A 167 19.44 8.12 25.45
CA LEU A 167 18.02 8.43 25.31
C LEU A 167 17.35 8.74 26.65
N LYS A 168 17.82 8.15 27.76
CA LYS A 168 17.36 8.54 29.11
C LYS A 168 17.59 10.01 29.36
N GLU A 169 18.81 10.51 29.08
CA GLU A 169 19.12 11.93 29.22
C GLU A 169 18.17 12.80 28.39
N ARG A 170 18.00 12.45 27.10
CA ARG A 170 17.13 13.17 26.15
C ARG A 170 15.66 13.23 26.55
N TYR A 171 15.18 12.22 27.27
CA TYR A 171 13.77 12.07 27.65
C TYR A 171 13.47 12.27 29.14
N SER A 172 14.48 12.60 29.96
CA SER A 172 14.36 12.80 31.41
C SER A 172 13.26 13.78 31.85
N GLY A 173 12.97 14.79 31.03
CA GLY A 173 11.87 15.76 31.23
C GLY A 173 10.59 15.49 30.44
N LYS A 174 10.47 14.33 29.79
CA LYS A 174 9.37 13.95 28.88
C LYS A 174 8.71 12.62 29.28
N ILE A 175 8.92 12.21 30.52
CA ILE A 175 8.34 10.99 31.07
C ILE A 175 6.84 11.23 31.26
N GLU A 176 6.03 10.36 30.65
CA GLU A 176 4.58 10.37 30.77
C GLU A 176 4.12 9.57 32.00
N LYS A 177 2.80 9.38 32.12
CA LYS A 177 2.24 8.48 33.15
C LYS A 177 2.80 7.07 32.98
N GLU A 178 2.85 6.32 34.09
CA GLU A 178 3.32 4.92 34.12
C GLU A 178 4.80 4.74 33.74
N ASN A 179 5.63 5.78 33.88
CA ASN A 179 7.06 5.76 33.56
C ASN A 179 7.36 5.38 32.09
N THR A 180 6.58 5.94 31.16
CA THR A 180 6.70 5.69 29.72
C THR A 180 7.10 6.95 28.95
N VAL A 181 7.53 6.78 27.69
CA VAL A 181 7.85 7.87 26.77
C VAL A 181 7.30 7.60 25.37
N ASP A 182 7.01 8.67 24.63
CA ASP A 182 6.73 8.63 23.20
C ASP A 182 8.02 8.86 22.38
N LEU A 183 8.51 7.80 21.76
CA LEU A 183 9.70 7.82 20.92
C LEU A 183 9.35 8.25 19.49
N GLY A 184 9.89 9.40 19.10
CA GLY A 184 9.92 9.81 17.71
C GLY A 184 10.79 8.88 16.86
N CYS A 185 10.58 8.91 15.54
CA CYS A 185 11.22 8.02 14.56
C CYS A 185 12.74 7.87 14.75
N TYR A 186 13.46 8.98 14.88
CA TYR A 186 14.91 8.97 15.12
C TYR A 186 15.30 8.21 16.40
N SER A 187 14.66 8.54 17.53
CA SER A 187 14.95 7.91 18.83
C SER A 187 14.66 6.40 18.79
N ALA A 188 13.60 6.00 18.09
CA ALA A 188 13.29 4.58 17.88
C ALA A 188 14.42 3.87 17.11
N TYR A 189 14.86 4.41 15.97
CA TYR A 189 15.97 3.81 15.23
C TYR A 189 17.29 3.80 16.00
N LYS A 190 17.57 4.85 16.77
CA LYS A 190 18.73 4.92 17.66
C LYS A 190 18.69 3.80 18.70
N GLN A 191 17.57 3.62 19.40
CA GLN A 191 17.40 2.53 20.36
C GLN A 191 17.60 1.17 19.68
N LEU A 192 16.97 0.94 18.51
CA LEU A 192 17.15 -0.30 17.75
C LEU A 192 18.60 -0.56 17.35
N SER A 193 19.37 0.49 17.02
CA SER A 193 20.77 0.33 16.64
C SER A 193 21.65 -0.19 17.78
N ILE A 194 21.32 0.15 19.03
CA ILE A 194 21.99 -0.35 20.24
C ILE A 194 21.69 -1.84 20.46
N GLU A 195 20.51 -2.30 20.07
CA GLU A 195 20.11 -3.72 20.12
C GLU A 195 20.66 -4.57 18.95
N ASP A 196 21.68 -4.07 18.25
CA ASP A 196 22.24 -4.71 17.06
C ASP A 196 21.23 -4.91 15.90
N ASN A 197 20.05 -4.27 15.95
CA ASN A 197 19.00 -4.47 14.97
C ASN A 197 19.42 -3.99 13.58
N LYS A 198 19.17 -4.83 12.55
CA LYS A 198 19.46 -4.53 11.15
C LYS A 198 18.97 -3.14 10.72
N TYR A 199 17.69 -2.84 10.94
CA TYR A 199 17.09 -1.59 10.47
C TYR A 199 17.54 -0.38 11.30
N GLY A 200 17.77 -0.58 12.60
CA GLY A 200 18.45 0.39 13.48
C GLY A 200 19.80 0.82 12.90
N LYS A 201 20.68 -0.16 12.62
CA LYS A 201 22.00 0.08 12.03
C LYS A 201 21.93 0.77 10.67
N LEU A 202 21.08 0.28 9.77
CA LEU A 202 20.91 0.86 8.43
C LEU A 202 20.49 2.33 8.50
N PHE A 203 19.57 2.67 9.41
CA PHE A 203 19.16 4.06 9.62
C PHE A 203 20.32 4.91 10.12
N MET A 204 21.02 4.48 11.17
CA MET A 204 22.11 5.27 11.77
C MET A 204 23.29 5.46 10.80
N GLN A 205 23.62 4.44 10.00
CA GLN A 205 24.65 4.53 8.95
C GLN A 205 24.29 5.52 7.83
N ASN A 206 22.99 5.75 7.61
CA ASN A 206 22.48 6.61 6.55
C ASN A 206 21.76 7.86 7.10
N GLU A 207 22.00 8.24 8.36
CA GLU A 207 21.22 9.27 9.06
C GLU A 207 21.18 10.60 8.29
N ILE A 208 22.34 11.10 7.85
CA ILE A 208 22.46 12.35 7.09
C ILE A 208 21.59 12.31 5.84
N LYS A 209 21.62 11.17 5.14
CA LYS A 209 20.87 10.94 3.91
C LYS A 209 19.37 10.92 4.20
N ILE A 210 18.94 10.12 5.17
CA ILE A 210 17.53 10.01 5.57
C ILE A 210 16.99 11.35 6.07
N LYS A 211 17.77 12.11 6.82
CA LYS A 211 17.41 13.45 7.28
C LYS A 211 17.22 14.42 6.11
N SER A 212 18.13 14.41 5.14
CA SER A 212 17.97 15.20 3.91
C SER A 212 16.70 14.82 3.13
N LEU A 213 16.36 13.53 3.09
CA LEU A 213 15.10 13.06 2.51
C LEU A 213 13.91 13.61 3.32
N LEU A 214 13.87 13.43 4.64
CA LEU A 214 12.83 13.94 5.56
C LEU A 214 12.59 15.45 5.41
N GLU A 215 13.64 16.23 5.25
CA GLU A 215 13.53 17.67 5.04
C GLU A 215 12.82 18.05 3.73
N GLN A 216 12.95 17.23 2.68
CA GLN A 216 12.25 17.47 1.42
C GLN A 216 10.73 17.34 1.56
N ARG A 217 10.24 16.41 2.41
CA ARG A 217 8.82 16.33 2.79
C ARG A 217 8.39 17.54 3.57
N ASN A 218 9.17 17.94 4.57
CA ASN A 218 8.77 19.08 5.42
C ASN A 218 8.58 20.36 4.60
N LYS A 219 9.32 20.50 3.49
CA LYS A 219 9.21 21.61 2.52
C LYS A 219 8.08 21.44 1.49
N SER A 220 7.38 20.31 1.47
CA SER A 220 6.23 20.08 0.58
C SER A 220 4.98 20.82 1.06
N ILE A 221 4.13 21.22 0.10
CA ILE A 221 2.81 21.81 0.34
C ILE A 221 1.88 20.94 1.21
N MET A 222 2.03 19.61 1.18
CA MET A 222 1.22 18.69 2.01
C MET A 222 1.78 18.47 3.42
N ALA A 223 2.88 19.13 3.77
CA ALA A 223 3.43 19.11 5.13
C ALA A 223 3.47 20.53 5.72
N HIS A 224 4.63 21.19 5.65
CA HIS A 224 4.83 22.51 6.26
C HIS A 224 5.40 23.55 5.28
N GLY A 225 5.58 23.21 4.01
CA GLY A 225 6.06 24.13 2.99
C GLY A 225 4.99 24.55 2.01
N ILE A 226 5.41 25.06 0.84
CA ILE A 226 4.51 25.62 -0.18
C ILE A 226 4.72 25.06 -1.59
N THR A 227 5.66 24.14 -1.77
CA THR A 227 6.04 23.62 -3.09
C THR A 227 5.55 22.17 -3.28
N PRO A 228 4.86 21.85 -4.37
CA PRO A 228 4.48 20.46 -4.66
C PRO A 228 5.71 19.60 -5.00
N LEU A 229 5.63 18.31 -4.71
CA LEU A 229 6.68 17.37 -5.09
C LEU A 229 6.55 16.95 -6.56
N SER A 230 7.70 16.83 -7.22
CA SER A 230 7.79 16.40 -8.62
C SER A 230 8.04 14.90 -8.72
N LYS A 231 7.76 14.33 -9.90
CA LYS A 231 8.07 12.92 -10.23
C LYS A 231 9.51 12.56 -9.89
N LYS A 232 10.47 13.36 -10.37
CA LYS A 232 11.91 13.16 -10.15
C LYS A 232 12.27 13.13 -8.66
N LYS A 233 11.66 14.00 -7.85
CA LYS A 233 11.89 14.00 -6.40
C LYS A 233 11.35 12.72 -5.75
N PHE A 234 10.15 12.29 -6.12
CA PHE A 234 9.61 11.02 -5.63
C PHE A 234 10.48 9.82 -6.04
N GLU A 235 10.89 9.73 -7.31
CA GLU A 235 11.73 8.64 -7.81
C GLU A 235 13.05 8.56 -7.04
N ASN A 236 13.73 9.69 -6.86
CA ASN A 236 14.94 9.75 -6.05
C ASN A 236 14.69 9.30 -4.60
N LEU A 237 13.62 9.80 -3.95
CA LEU A 237 13.27 9.41 -2.58
C LEU A 237 12.98 7.91 -2.47
N TYR A 238 12.30 7.35 -3.46
CA TYR A 238 11.96 5.94 -3.53
C TYR A 238 13.20 5.08 -3.72
N ASP A 239 14.06 5.39 -4.69
CA ASP A 239 15.28 4.64 -4.96
C ASP A 239 16.22 4.64 -3.75
N GLU A 240 16.29 5.76 -3.02
CA GLU A 240 17.06 5.85 -1.79
C GLU A 240 16.47 5.03 -0.65
N PHE A 241 15.14 5.06 -0.49
CA PHE A 241 14.46 4.22 0.48
C PHE A 241 14.72 2.73 0.21
N VAL A 242 14.59 2.30 -1.05
CA VAL A 242 14.87 0.92 -1.47
C VAL A 242 16.35 0.59 -1.28
N GLY A 243 17.27 1.48 -1.64
CA GLY A 243 18.71 1.29 -1.48
C GLY A 243 19.14 1.11 -0.03
N ILE A 244 18.51 1.83 0.90
CA ILE A 244 18.82 1.75 2.34
C ILE A 244 18.16 0.51 2.98
N PHE A 245 16.86 0.31 2.77
CA PHE A 245 16.09 -0.67 3.54
C PHE A 245 15.90 -2.01 2.81
N GLY A 246 16.13 -2.06 1.51
CA GLY A 246 15.93 -3.25 0.67
C GLY A 246 14.46 -3.62 0.46
N ILE A 247 13.54 -2.69 0.72
CA ILE A 247 12.09 -2.92 0.66
C ILE A 247 11.55 -2.37 -0.66
N ASP A 248 11.38 -3.26 -1.63
CA ASP A 248 10.94 -2.91 -2.98
C ASP A 248 9.44 -3.15 -3.19
N GLY A 249 8.67 -2.07 -3.18
CA GLY A 249 7.23 -2.09 -3.46
C GLY A 249 6.85 -2.56 -4.87
N LYS A 250 7.78 -2.67 -5.83
CA LYS A 250 7.50 -3.20 -7.18
C LYS A 250 7.13 -4.68 -7.17
N LYS A 251 7.33 -5.39 -6.04
CA LYS A 251 6.94 -6.79 -5.87
C LYS A 251 5.43 -7.00 -5.78
N ILE A 252 4.68 -6.00 -5.30
CA ILE A 252 3.23 -6.08 -5.11
C ILE A 252 2.54 -5.27 -6.21
N LYS A 253 2.05 -5.96 -7.23
CA LYS A 253 1.43 -5.33 -8.41
C LYS A 253 -0.05 -5.68 -8.49
N PHE A 254 -0.90 -4.69 -8.73
CA PHE A 254 -2.29 -4.98 -9.05
C PHE A 254 -2.43 -5.42 -10.50
N ALA A 255 -3.33 -6.38 -10.72
CA ALA A 255 -3.61 -6.89 -12.04
C ALA A 255 -4.03 -5.76 -12.98
N LYS A 256 -3.55 -5.82 -14.21
CA LYS A 256 -3.92 -4.92 -15.29
C LYS A 256 -4.84 -5.66 -16.24
N LEU A 257 -5.97 -5.05 -16.57
CA LEU A 257 -6.94 -5.59 -17.51
C LEU A 257 -6.59 -5.10 -18.92
N ASP A 258 -6.34 -6.01 -19.84
CA ASP A 258 -6.26 -5.67 -21.26
C ASP A 258 -7.65 -5.24 -21.75
N PRO A 259 -7.83 -4.00 -22.25
CA PRO A 259 -9.11 -3.57 -22.81
C PRO A 259 -9.62 -4.47 -23.93
N SER A 260 -8.74 -5.15 -24.67
CA SER A 260 -9.11 -6.08 -25.74
C SER A 260 -9.93 -7.27 -25.25
N ALA A 261 -9.70 -7.71 -24.00
CA ALA A 261 -10.46 -8.77 -23.36
C ALA A 261 -11.94 -8.41 -23.16
N LEU A 262 -12.28 -7.11 -23.20
CA LEU A 262 -13.64 -6.59 -23.06
C LEU A 262 -14.30 -6.20 -24.41
N ILE A 263 -13.60 -6.30 -25.54
CA ILE A 263 -14.15 -5.89 -26.84
C ILE A 263 -15.34 -6.77 -27.25
N PRO A 264 -15.27 -8.12 -27.22
CA PRO A 264 -16.34 -8.97 -27.76
C PRO A 264 -17.54 -9.14 -26.84
N VAL A 265 -17.46 -8.60 -25.62
CA VAL A 265 -18.62 -8.55 -24.73
C VAL A 265 -19.66 -7.56 -25.28
N GLY A 266 -19.29 -6.67 -26.21
CA GLY A 266 -20.22 -5.78 -26.94
C GLY A 266 -20.01 -4.30 -26.65
N ILE A 267 -18.82 -3.89 -26.19
CA ILE A 267 -18.55 -2.47 -25.96
C ILE A 267 -18.00 -1.84 -27.24
N ASP A 268 -18.92 -1.36 -28.08
CA ASP A 268 -18.58 -0.40 -29.13
C ASP A 268 -18.27 0.95 -28.46
N TRP A 269 -17.00 1.31 -28.40
CA TRP A 269 -16.56 2.49 -27.67
C TRP A 269 -16.78 3.79 -28.43
N GLY A 270 -17.36 3.78 -29.62
CA GLY A 270 -17.39 4.95 -30.49
C GLY A 270 -15.98 5.39 -30.87
N ASN A 271 -15.83 5.83 -32.11
CA ASN A 271 -14.62 6.57 -32.47
C ASN A 271 -14.51 7.85 -31.64
#